data_AF-A0A4U9D3Y1-F1
#
_entry.id   AF-A0A4U9D3Y1-F1
#
_cell.length_a   1.000
_cell.length_b   1.000
_cell.length_c   1.000
_cell.angle_alpha   90.00
_cell.angle_beta   90.00
_cell.angle_gamma   90.00
#
_symmetry.space_group_name_H-M   'P 1'
#
loop_
_entity.id
_entity.type
_entity.pdbx_description
1 polymer ?
#
loop_
_entity_poly.entity_id
_entity_poly.type
_entity_poly.pdbx_seq_one_letter_code
_entity_poly.pdbx_strand_id
1 'polypeptide(L)' 'MTGGLLAVRDLTTGEAQDDPQLSAQDDYYSASLKMLVWLAKNDRR' A
#
# COMPACT_ATOMS: atom_id res chain seq x y z
N MET A 1 -8.64 -6.32 5.81
CA MET A 1 -7.86 -6.07 7.05
C MET A 1 -6.34 -6.20 6.87
N THR A 2 -5.78 -7.14 6.08
CA THR A 2 -4.30 -7.33 6.01
C THR A 2 -3.61 -6.57 4.87
N GLY A 3 -4.36 -6.05 3.90
CA GLY A 3 -3.78 -5.51 2.65
C GLY A 3 -2.90 -4.27 2.84
N GLY A 4 -3.28 -3.34 3.73
CA GLY A 4 -2.50 -2.13 3.96
C GLY A 4 -1.18 -2.37 4.69
N LEU A 5 -1.17 -3.25 5.70
CA LEU A 5 0.04 -3.59 6.44
C LEU A 5 1.03 -4.39 5.58
N LEU A 6 0.52 -5.30 4.74
CA LEU A 6 1.35 -5.98 3.74
C LEU A 6 1.99 -4.97 2.79
N ALA A 7 1.27 -3.93 2.38
CA ALA A 7 1.84 -2.92 1.51
C ALA A 7 3.00 -2.14 2.14
N VAL A 8 2.90 -1.80 3.42
CA VAL A 8 3.99 -1.14 4.15
C VAL A 8 5.21 -2.05 4.27
N ARG A 9 5.01 -3.34 4.51
CA ARG A 9 6.09 -4.32 4.53
C ARG A 9 6.81 -4.35 3.19
N ASP A 10 6.07 -4.51 2.10
CA ASP A 10 6.63 -4.62 0.74
C ASP A 10 7.43 -3.36 0.36
N LEU A 11 6.94 -2.18 0.74
CA LEU A 11 7.68 -0.93 0.59
C LEU A 11 9.02 -0.94 1.34
N THR A 12 9.02 -1.51 2.55
CA THR A 12 10.21 -1.55 3.42
C THR A 12 11.23 -2.58 2.93
N THR A 13 10.77 -3.72 2.39
CA THR A 13 11.63 -4.77 1.82
C THR A 13 12.07 -4.47 0.38
N GLY A 14 11.51 -3.43 -0.25
CA GLY A 14 11.82 -3.04 -1.63
C GLY A 14 11.14 -3.92 -2.68
N GLU A 15 10.08 -4.64 -2.30
CA GLU A 15 9.30 -5.46 -3.23
C GLU A 15 8.51 -4.59 -4.22
N ALA A 16 8.43 -5.06 -5.46
CA ALA A 16 7.70 -4.40 -6.52
C ALA A 16 6.19 -4.53 -6.29
N GLN A 17 5.59 -3.50 -5.72
CA GLN A 17 4.13 -3.32 -5.72
C GLN A 17 3.59 -2.60 -6.96
N ASP A 18 2.47 -3.10 -7.48
CA ASP A 18 1.62 -2.45 -8.49
C ASP A 18 0.73 -1.34 -7.88
N ASP A 19 -0.06 -0.69 -8.72
CA ASP A 19 -1.05 0.31 -8.30
C ASP A 19 -2.01 -0.26 -7.23
N PRO A 20 -2.32 0.53 -6.18
CA PRO A 20 -3.13 0.07 -5.07
C PRO A 20 -4.56 -0.20 -5.52
N GLN A 21 -4.95 -1.47 -5.53
CA GLN A 21 -6.36 -1.85 -5.69
C GLN A 21 -7.08 -1.71 -4.35
N LEU A 22 -8.01 -0.76 -4.30
CA LEU A 22 -8.93 -0.59 -3.18
C LEU A 22 -10.14 -1.52 -3.39
N SER A 23 -10.38 -2.39 -2.41
CA SER A 23 -11.53 -3.29 -2.39
C SER A 23 -12.50 -2.91 -1.27
N ALA A 24 -13.76 -3.32 -1.39
CA ALA A 24 -14.76 -3.15 -0.32
C ALA A 24 -14.42 -3.93 0.97
N GLN A 25 -13.39 -4.79 0.95
CA GLN A 25 -12.88 -5.55 2.10
C GLN A 25 -11.73 -4.82 2.82
N ASP A 26 -11.23 -3.74 2.24
CA ASP A 26 -10.28 -2.86 2.89
C ASP A 26 -11.03 -1.94 3.85
N ASP A 27 -10.70 -2.06 5.13
CA ASP A 27 -11.07 -1.03 6.10
C ASP A 27 -10.37 0.29 5.77
N TYR A 28 -10.90 1.38 6.32
CA TYR A 28 -10.37 2.73 6.11
C TYR A 28 -8.86 2.81 6.35
N TYR A 29 -8.37 2.11 7.38
CA TYR A 29 -6.97 2.07 7.75
C TYR A 29 -6.12 1.38 6.65
N SER A 30 -6.54 0.20 6.19
CA SER A 30 -5.87 -0.55 5.13
C SER A 30 -5.86 0.21 3.81
N ALA A 31 -7.00 0.83 3.45
CA ALA A 31 -7.12 1.64 2.25
C ALA A 31 -6.18 2.86 2.26
N SER A 32 -6.11 3.55 3.41
CA SER A 32 -5.22 4.69 3.60
C SER A 32 -3.75 4.29 3.46
N LEU A 33 -3.36 3.17 4.06
CA LEU A 33 -1.98 2.67 3.98
C LEU A 33 -1.56 2.32 2.56
N LYS A 34 -2.42 1.64 1.79
CA LYS A 34 -2.13 1.31 0.38
C LYS A 34 -1.85 2.56 -0.46
N MET A 35 -2.65 3.62 -0.26
CA MET A 35 -2.46 4.89 -0.97
C MET A 35 -1.20 5.63 -0.54
N LEU A 36 -0.91 5.69 0.76
CA LEU A 36 0.31 6.32 1.29
C LEU A 36 1.57 5.60 0.81
N VAL A 37 1.55 4.26 0.76
CA VAL A 37 2.66 3.46 0.23
C VAL A 37 2.89 3.76 -1.25
N TRP A 38 1.82 3.79 -2.04
CA TRP A 38 1.92 4.10 -3.47
C TRP A 38 2.48 5.49 -3.73
N LEU A 39 2.00 6.50 -2.97
CA LEU A 39 2.52 7.86 -3.03
C LEU A 39 4.03 7.89 -2.71
N ALA A 40 4.45 7.22 -1.62
CA ALA A 40 5.84 7.16 -1.21
C ALA A 40 6.75 6.45 -2.23
N LYS A 41 6.23 5.50 -3.01
CA LYS A 41 6.97 4.88 -4.12
C LYS A 41 7.16 5.84 -5.29
N ASN A 42 6.12 6.59 -5.64
CA ASN A 42 6.16 7.53 -6.76
C ASN A 42 6.99 8.77 -6.45
N ASP A 43 7.02 9.23 -5.20
CA ASP A 43 7.85 10.35 -4.74
C ASP A 43 9.36 10.03 -4.76
N ARG A 44 9.72 8.74 -4.77
CA ARG A 44 11.12 8.26 -4.86
C ARG A 44 11.63 8.04 -6.29
N ARG A 45 10.79 8.22 -7.32
CA ARG A 45 11.15 8.10 -8.74
C ARG A 45 11.48 9.47 -9.33
#